data_AF-A0A925PUT2-F1
#
_entry.id   AF-A0A925PUT2-F1
#
_cell.length_a   1.000
_cell.length_b   1.000
_cell.length_c   1.000
_cell.angle_alpha   90.00
_cell.angle_beta   90.00
_cell.angle_gamma   90.00
#
_symmetry.space_group_name_H-M   'P 1'
#
loop_
_entity.id
_entity.type
_entity.pdbx_description
1 polymer ?
#
loop_
_entity_poly.entity_id
_entity_poly.type
_entity_poly.pdbx_seq_one_letter_code
_entity_poly.pdbx_strand_id
1 'polypeptide(L)'
;MPLDLLVPDLLLPPDAPPAFRSSRLRGAERWLARADVVRDPARSASSWMGRAYGLESLPVAALDRLGEGASMGSAWMRADPVHLRVERDMLRLHDASTLDIHIDEARALVAALQSHFAADGLEFHAAAADRWYVKMAAGEAPATTSLEEALGHNVFGLLPAEGKWRAAMTEAQMILAGHDVNLRRESDGKPGINSIWFWGAGPLPARAATPYALVYGNDGVTRGLGAWSGA
;
A
#
# COMPACT_ATOMS: atom_id res chain seq x y z
N MET A 1 3.19 27.95 -16.28
CA MET A 1 3.82 26.74 -15.75
C MET A 1 2.79 25.64 -15.78
N PRO A 2 3.03 24.50 -16.45
CA PRO A 2 2.10 23.37 -16.40
C PRO A 2 2.01 22.84 -14.96
N LEU A 3 0.81 22.42 -14.56
CA LEU A 3 0.53 21.78 -13.28
C LEU A 3 -0.12 20.43 -13.58
N ASP A 4 0.49 19.36 -13.10
CA ASP A 4 -0.11 18.03 -13.13
C ASP A 4 -0.83 17.80 -11.80
N LEU A 5 -2.13 17.51 -11.88
CA LEU A 5 -2.97 17.23 -10.72
C LEU A 5 -3.50 15.79 -10.83
N LEU A 6 -2.97 14.90 -9.99
CA LEU A 6 -3.48 13.54 -9.83
C LEU A 6 -4.55 13.52 -8.76
N VAL A 7 -5.78 13.15 -9.13
CA VAL A 7 -6.89 12.97 -8.17
C VAL A 7 -7.37 11.53 -8.26
N PRO A 8 -6.87 10.63 -7.39
CA PRO A 8 -7.37 9.26 -7.30
C PRO A 8 -8.88 9.26 -7.04
N ASP A 9 -9.59 8.31 -7.64
CA ASP A 9 -11.03 8.08 -7.43
C ASP A 9 -11.95 9.28 -7.71
N LEU A 10 -11.49 10.28 -8.47
CA LEU A 10 -12.31 11.41 -8.90
C LEU A 10 -13.56 10.94 -9.67
N LEU A 11 -13.39 9.91 -10.49
CA LEU A 11 -14.48 9.24 -11.19
C LEU A 11 -15.00 8.10 -10.31
N LEU A 12 -16.03 8.42 -9.54
CA LEU A 12 -16.69 7.50 -8.62
C LEU A 12 -17.14 6.21 -9.34
N PRO A 13 -17.05 5.04 -8.69
CA PRO A 13 -17.52 3.79 -9.27
C PRO A 13 -19.05 3.79 -9.45
N PRO A 14 -19.59 2.91 -10.33
CA PRO A 14 -21.02 2.88 -10.67
C PRO A 14 -21.97 2.55 -9.52
N ASP A 15 -21.45 2.13 -8.36
CA ASP A 15 -22.14 1.80 -7.12
C ASP A 15 -21.91 2.85 -6.00
N ALA A 16 -21.15 3.91 -6.28
CA ALA A 16 -20.90 4.97 -5.31
C ALA A 16 -22.20 5.59 -4.75
N PRO A 17 -22.25 5.99 -3.47
CA PRO A 17 -23.45 6.50 -2.83
C PRO A 17 -24.07 7.67 -3.63
N PRO A 18 -25.41 7.78 -3.72
CA PRO A 18 -26.08 8.81 -4.50
C PRO A 18 -25.65 10.25 -4.15
N ALA A 19 -25.32 10.50 -2.88
CA ALA A 19 -24.84 11.79 -2.40
C ALA A 19 -23.55 12.27 -3.10
N PHE A 20 -22.66 11.35 -3.47
CA PHE A 20 -21.44 11.70 -4.21
C PHE A 20 -21.73 11.99 -5.69
N ARG A 21 -22.71 11.30 -6.29
CA ARG A 21 -23.10 11.53 -7.69
C ARG A 21 -23.84 12.85 -7.90
N SER A 22 -24.54 13.33 -6.87
CA SER A 22 -25.23 14.63 -6.92
C SER A 22 -24.34 15.80 -6.50
N SER A 23 -23.14 15.53 -5.98
CA SER A 23 -22.18 16.57 -5.60
C SER A 23 -21.69 17.34 -6.82
N ARG A 24 -21.62 18.67 -6.70
CA ARG A 24 -21.18 19.57 -7.78
C ARG A 24 -19.81 20.14 -7.44
N LEU A 25 -18.81 19.74 -8.22
CA LEU A 25 -17.44 20.25 -8.11
C LEU A 25 -17.24 21.40 -9.09
N ARG A 26 -17.89 22.55 -8.83
CA ARG A 26 -17.96 23.67 -9.80
C ARG A 26 -16.62 24.10 -10.40
N GLY A 27 -15.54 24.02 -9.63
CA GLY A 27 -14.18 24.30 -10.11
C GLY A 27 -13.70 23.25 -11.13
N ALA A 28 -13.74 21.97 -10.75
CA ALA A 28 -13.39 20.85 -11.62
C ALA A 28 -14.30 20.78 -12.85
N GLU A 29 -15.61 20.97 -12.70
CA GLU A 29 -16.58 21.03 -13.81
C GLU A 29 -16.18 22.09 -14.86
N ARG A 30 -15.71 23.27 -14.43
CA ARG A 30 -15.25 24.32 -15.35
C ARG A 30 -13.97 23.95 -16.07
N TRP A 31 -13.03 23.30 -15.40
CA TRP A 31 -11.79 22.83 -16.03
C TRP A 31 -12.07 21.70 -17.02
N LEU A 32 -12.86 20.70 -16.61
CA LEU A 32 -13.23 19.54 -17.43
C LEU A 32 -14.07 19.95 -18.65
N ALA A 33 -14.95 20.95 -18.54
CA ALA A 33 -15.74 21.44 -19.68
C ALA A 33 -14.90 22.10 -20.79
N ARG A 34 -13.64 22.43 -20.52
CA ARG A 34 -12.69 23.01 -21.47
C ARG A 34 -11.49 22.11 -21.75
N ALA A 35 -11.48 20.90 -21.19
CA ALA A 35 -10.35 19.99 -21.28
C ALA A 35 -10.40 19.16 -22.56
N ASP A 36 -9.24 18.92 -23.14
CA ASP A 36 -9.05 17.80 -24.04
C ASP A 36 -9.00 16.52 -23.21
N VAL A 37 -9.81 15.54 -23.58
CA VAL A 37 -9.92 14.28 -22.84
C VAL A 37 -9.14 13.19 -23.54
N VAL A 38 -8.14 12.66 -22.84
CA VAL A 38 -7.41 11.46 -23.24
C VAL A 38 -7.69 10.36 -22.22
N ARG A 39 -7.92 9.14 -22.71
CA ARG A 39 -8.01 7.96 -21.85
C ARG A 39 -6.62 7.36 -21.71
N ASP A 40 -6.16 7.29 -20.48
CA ASP A 40 -4.88 6.69 -20.15
C ASP A 40 -5.07 5.21 -19.75
N PRO A 41 -4.25 4.27 -20.27
CA PRO A 41 -4.30 2.87 -19.84
C PRO A 41 -3.80 2.61 -18.40
N ALA A 42 -3.26 3.61 -17.68
CA ALA A 42 -2.88 3.44 -16.28
C ALA A 42 -4.06 2.93 -15.47
N ARG A 43 -3.81 1.85 -14.72
CA ARG A 43 -4.83 1.17 -13.93
C ARG A 43 -4.97 1.72 -12.52
N SER A 44 -3.98 2.50 -12.07
CA SER A 44 -3.97 3.06 -10.72
C SER A 44 -3.11 4.32 -10.60
N ALA A 45 -3.27 5.05 -9.49
CA ALA A 45 -2.47 6.22 -9.17
C ALA A 45 -0.97 5.88 -9.12
N SER A 46 -0.62 4.75 -8.50
CA SER A 46 0.75 4.24 -8.43
C SER A 46 1.35 3.95 -9.82
N SER A 47 0.56 3.35 -10.72
CA SER A 47 1.00 3.11 -12.11
C SER A 47 1.21 4.42 -12.89
N TRP A 48 0.34 5.40 -12.69
CA TRP A 48 0.50 6.72 -13.31
C TRP A 48 1.77 7.42 -12.81
N MET A 49 1.98 7.46 -11.49
CA MET A 49 3.18 8.04 -10.87
C MET A 49 4.45 7.36 -11.37
N GLY A 50 4.48 6.02 -11.44
CA GLY A 50 5.63 5.30 -12.00
C GLY A 50 6.03 5.83 -13.37
N ARG A 51 5.07 5.90 -14.31
CA ARG A 51 5.35 6.39 -15.67
C ARG A 51 5.73 7.87 -15.73
N ALA A 52 5.09 8.72 -14.91
CA ALA A 52 5.43 10.14 -14.83
C ALA A 52 6.90 10.36 -14.43
N TYR A 53 7.48 9.43 -13.65
CA TYR A 53 8.88 9.42 -13.25
C TYR A 53 9.77 8.48 -14.07
N GLY A 54 9.27 7.90 -15.17
CA GLY A 54 10.04 7.00 -16.03
C GLY A 54 10.37 5.65 -15.40
N LEU A 55 9.58 5.21 -14.43
CA LEU A 55 9.72 3.94 -13.73
C LEU A 55 8.77 2.89 -14.33
N GLU A 56 9.28 1.69 -14.61
CA GLU A 56 8.47 0.56 -15.08
C GLU A 56 7.47 0.08 -14.01
N SER A 57 7.91 0.08 -12.75
CA SER A 57 7.08 -0.18 -11.58
C SER A 57 7.51 0.74 -10.44
N LEU A 58 6.55 1.14 -9.60
CA LEU A 58 6.80 2.07 -8.51
C LEU A 58 7.28 1.28 -7.27
N PRO A 59 8.52 1.46 -6.78
CA PRO A 59 9.01 0.79 -5.57
C PRO A 59 8.43 1.48 -4.33
N VAL A 60 7.12 1.28 -4.11
CA VAL A 60 6.30 1.99 -3.11
C VAL A 60 6.94 1.96 -1.73
N ALA A 61 7.40 0.80 -1.27
CA ALA A 61 7.98 0.67 0.06
C ALA A 61 9.26 1.50 0.21
N ALA A 62 10.14 1.49 -0.80
CA ALA A 62 11.38 2.26 -0.76
C ALA A 62 11.12 3.77 -0.85
N LEU A 63 10.16 4.20 -1.68
CA LEU A 63 9.74 5.61 -1.78
C LEU A 63 9.11 6.11 -0.49
N ASP A 64 8.15 5.37 0.06
CA ASP A 64 7.55 5.71 1.35
C ASP A 64 8.62 5.90 2.44
N ARG A 65 9.52 4.91 2.58
CA ARG A 65 10.58 4.97 3.58
C ARG A 65 11.50 6.17 3.36
N LEU A 66 11.83 6.50 2.11
CA LEU A 66 12.59 7.69 1.79
C LEU A 66 11.83 8.98 2.16
N GLY A 67 10.52 9.04 1.87
CA GLY A 67 9.64 10.16 2.27
C GLY A 67 9.48 10.31 3.78
N GLU A 68 9.73 9.23 4.54
CA GLU A 68 9.81 9.20 6.00
C GLU A 68 11.21 9.49 6.56
N GLY A 69 12.19 9.78 5.68
CA GLY A 69 13.56 10.14 6.07
C GLY A 69 14.54 8.97 6.18
N ALA A 70 14.19 7.77 5.72
CA ALA A 70 15.11 6.65 5.67
C ALA A 70 16.19 6.85 4.60
N SER A 71 17.37 6.25 4.80
CA SER A 71 18.44 6.24 3.80
C SER A 71 18.11 5.31 2.63
N MET A 72 18.56 5.70 1.43
CA MET A 72 18.52 4.82 0.26
C MET A 72 19.37 3.55 0.47
N GLY A 73 19.02 2.47 -0.25
CA GLY A 73 19.84 1.25 -0.35
C GLY A 73 19.39 0.06 0.51
N SER A 74 18.43 0.25 1.42
CA SER A 74 17.80 -0.88 2.11
C SER A 74 16.69 -1.50 1.27
N ALA A 75 16.60 -2.83 1.25
CA ALA A 75 15.51 -3.55 0.57
C ALA A 75 14.28 -3.64 1.49
N TRP A 76 13.27 -2.83 1.16
CA TRP A 76 12.02 -2.72 1.90
C TRP A 76 10.85 -3.27 1.08
N MET A 77 9.85 -3.79 1.77
CA MET A 77 8.55 -4.18 1.22
C MET A 77 7.45 -3.75 2.21
N ARG A 78 6.26 -3.42 1.71
CA ARG A 78 5.07 -3.23 2.56
C ARG A 78 4.63 -4.56 3.13
N ALA A 79 4.11 -4.54 4.34
CA ALA A 79 3.55 -5.70 5.05
C ALA A 79 2.22 -5.32 5.68
N ASP A 80 1.32 -4.76 4.87
CA ASP A 80 0.16 -4.02 5.37
C ASP A 80 -0.80 -4.90 6.17
N PRO A 81 -1.32 -4.42 7.31
CA PRO A 81 -2.28 -5.17 8.10
C PRO A 81 -3.61 -5.29 7.34
N VAL A 82 -4.11 -6.52 7.22
CA VAL A 82 -5.37 -6.80 6.52
C VAL A 82 -6.22 -7.81 7.28
N HIS A 83 -7.52 -7.81 6.99
CA HIS A 83 -8.45 -8.85 7.39
C HIS A 83 -8.89 -9.64 6.16
N LEU A 84 -8.50 -10.91 6.11
CA LEU A 84 -8.93 -11.84 5.09
C LEU A 84 -10.18 -12.57 5.57
N ARG A 85 -11.23 -12.55 4.74
CA ARG A 85 -12.50 -13.23 5.04
C ARG A 85 -12.98 -14.02 3.83
N VAL A 86 -13.42 -15.25 4.08
CA VAL A 86 -14.13 -16.03 3.07
C VAL A 86 -15.56 -15.49 2.96
N GLU A 87 -15.92 -15.03 1.78
CA GLU A 87 -17.25 -14.52 1.44
C GLU A 87 -17.77 -15.26 0.20
N ARG A 88 -18.78 -16.10 0.42
CA ARG A 88 -19.28 -17.06 -0.60
C ARG A 88 -18.12 -17.96 -1.05
N ASP A 89 -17.66 -17.81 -2.30
CA ASP A 89 -16.58 -18.59 -2.92
C ASP A 89 -15.32 -17.75 -3.18
N MET A 90 -15.20 -16.58 -2.55
CA MET A 90 -14.07 -15.68 -2.72
C MET A 90 -13.38 -15.40 -1.39
N LEU A 91 -12.05 -15.39 -1.39
CA LEU A 91 -11.28 -14.81 -0.30
C LEU A 91 -11.20 -13.30 -0.54
N ARG A 92 -11.87 -12.51 0.30
CA ARG A 92 -11.82 -11.05 0.26
C ARG A 92 -10.77 -10.51 1.22
N LEU A 93 -10.08 -9.49 0.75
CA LEU A 93 -9.18 -8.67 1.54
C LEU A 93 -9.90 -7.39 1.95
N HIS A 94 -9.91 -7.12 3.25
CA HIS A 94 -10.30 -5.85 3.85
C HIS A 94 -9.04 -5.17 4.37
N ASP A 95 -8.75 -3.98 3.84
CA ASP A 95 -7.54 -3.23 4.19
C ASP A 95 -7.75 -2.41 5.48
N ALA A 96 -6.67 -1.81 5.95
CA ALA A 96 -6.64 -1.03 7.19
C ALA A 96 -7.69 0.10 7.26
N SER A 97 -8.16 0.62 6.11
CA SER A 97 -9.20 1.65 6.05
C SER A 97 -10.52 1.23 6.71
N THR A 98 -10.78 -0.08 6.77
CA THR A 98 -11.99 -0.68 7.37
C THR A 98 -11.77 -1.25 8.77
N LEU A 99 -10.53 -1.23 9.25
CA LEU A 99 -10.15 -1.94 10.47
C LEU A 99 -10.08 -1.03 11.70
N ASP A 100 -10.00 0.29 11.57
CA ASP A 100 -9.91 1.19 12.74
C ASP A 100 -8.78 0.73 13.70
N ILE A 101 -7.57 0.62 13.16
CA ILE A 101 -6.39 0.13 13.87
C ILE A 101 -5.81 1.28 14.69
N HIS A 102 -5.60 1.06 15.99
CA HIS A 102 -4.86 1.98 16.83
C HIS A 102 -3.35 1.74 16.72
N ILE A 103 -2.54 2.79 16.85
CA ILE A 103 -1.08 2.66 16.72
C ILE A 103 -0.47 1.69 17.74
N ASP A 104 -1.05 1.59 18.94
CA ASP A 104 -0.57 0.67 19.97
C ASP A 104 -0.90 -0.80 19.65
N GLU A 105 -2.04 -1.05 19.00
CA GLU A 105 -2.37 -2.38 18.46
C GLU A 105 -1.35 -2.79 17.39
N ALA A 106 -1.08 -1.88 16.46
CA ALA A 106 -0.11 -2.09 15.39
C ALA A 106 1.30 -2.38 15.93
N ARG A 107 1.77 -1.59 16.90
CA ARG A 107 3.08 -1.81 17.55
C ARG A 107 3.16 -3.17 18.22
N ALA A 108 2.12 -3.58 18.93
CA ALA A 108 2.10 -4.87 19.62
C ALA A 108 2.12 -6.04 18.62
N LEU A 109 1.30 -5.99 17.57
CA LEU A 109 1.26 -7.02 16.53
C LEU A 109 2.58 -7.10 15.75
N VAL A 110 3.16 -5.96 15.38
CA VAL A 110 4.47 -5.93 14.71
C VAL A 110 5.59 -6.43 15.63
N ALA A 111 5.55 -6.16 16.93
CA ALA A 111 6.53 -6.70 17.87
C ALA A 111 6.48 -8.24 17.95
N ALA A 112 5.27 -8.82 17.88
CA ALA A 112 5.10 -10.27 17.82
C ALA A 112 5.68 -10.85 16.52
N LEU A 113 5.39 -10.23 15.37
CA LEU A 113 5.96 -10.62 14.07
C LEU A 113 7.49 -10.50 14.08
N GLN A 114 8.03 -9.38 14.57
CA GLN A 114 9.47 -9.15 14.68
C GLN A 114 10.15 -10.22 15.53
N SER A 115 9.54 -10.60 16.67
CA SER A 115 10.12 -11.60 17.57
C SER A 115 10.20 -12.99 16.92
N HIS A 116 9.22 -13.34 16.09
CA HIS A 116 9.17 -14.62 15.39
C HIS A 116 10.16 -14.66 14.21
N PHE A 117 10.14 -13.64 13.34
CA PHE A 117 10.90 -13.66 12.08
C PHE A 117 12.32 -13.10 12.16
N ALA A 118 12.78 -12.63 13.33
CA ALA A 118 14.13 -12.10 13.49
C ALA A 118 15.23 -13.10 13.09
N ALA A 119 15.02 -14.39 13.37
CA ALA A 119 15.96 -15.45 13.01
C ALA A 119 16.02 -15.71 11.48
N ASP A 120 14.94 -15.38 10.77
CA ASP A 120 14.83 -15.53 9.31
C ASP A 120 15.39 -14.32 8.54
N GLY A 121 15.94 -13.33 9.27
CA GLY A 121 16.51 -12.12 8.67
C GLY A 121 15.46 -11.12 8.18
N LEU A 122 14.21 -11.23 8.65
CA LEU A 122 13.16 -10.26 8.36
C LEU A 122 13.02 -9.27 9.53
N GLU A 123 13.13 -7.97 9.24
CA GLU A 123 12.91 -6.93 10.24
C GLU A 123 11.57 -6.22 9.96
N PHE A 124 10.59 -6.39 10.85
CA PHE A 124 9.27 -5.79 10.78
C PHE A 124 9.20 -4.44 11.50
N HIS A 125 8.53 -3.48 10.89
CA HIS A 125 8.40 -2.11 11.41
C HIS A 125 7.00 -1.55 11.20
N ALA A 126 6.38 -1.00 12.25
CA ALA A 126 5.13 -0.23 12.15
C ALA A 126 5.48 1.27 12.09
N ALA A 127 5.32 1.90 10.92
CA ALA A 127 5.50 3.35 10.80
C ALA A 127 4.23 4.13 11.13
N ALA A 128 3.06 3.54 10.84
CA ALA A 128 1.76 4.02 11.28
C ALA A 128 0.85 2.82 11.59
N ALA A 129 -0.38 3.08 12.04
CA ALA A 129 -1.32 2.03 12.40
C ALA A 129 -1.66 1.13 11.19
N ASP A 130 -1.75 1.73 10.01
CA ASP A 130 -2.13 1.14 8.72
C ASP A 130 -0.94 0.85 7.79
N ARG A 131 0.29 1.20 8.20
CA ARG A 131 1.48 1.18 7.34
C ARG A 131 2.64 0.48 8.00
N TRP A 132 2.83 -0.78 7.61
CA TRP A 132 3.87 -1.64 8.14
C TRP A 132 4.84 -2.03 7.02
N TYR A 133 6.07 -2.33 7.42
CA TYR A 133 7.15 -2.70 6.53
C TYR A 133 7.84 -3.97 7.00
N VAL A 134 8.43 -4.67 6.04
CA VAL A 134 9.45 -5.68 6.28
C VAL A 134 10.71 -5.29 5.52
N LYS A 135 11.84 -5.27 6.22
CA LYS A 135 13.18 -5.18 5.63
C LYS A 135 13.70 -6.59 5.41
N MET A 136 14.38 -6.79 4.29
CA MET A 136 14.91 -8.08 3.87
C MET A 136 16.29 -7.91 3.22
N ALA A 137 16.95 -9.03 2.88
CA ALA A 137 18.16 -8.96 2.07
C ALA A 137 17.81 -8.58 0.61
N ALA A 138 18.73 -7.87 -0.05
CA ALA A 138 18.55 -7.45 -1.44
C ALA A 138 18.43 -8.66 -2.37
N GLY A 139 17.52 -8.58 -3.35
CA GLY A 139 17.29 -9.66 -4.33
C GLY A 139 16.34 -10.75 -3.86
N GLU A 140 15.80 -10.68 -2.65
CA GLU A 140 14.90 -11.69 -2.10
C GLU A 140 13.41 -11.34 -2.21
N ALA A 141 13.08 -10.20 -2.81
CA ALA A 141 11.71 -9.75 -2.97
C ALA A 141 10.93 -10.68 -3.92
N PRO A 142 9.72 -11.14 -3.53
CA PRO A 142 8.90 -11.95 -4.41
C PRO A 142 8.21 -11.06 -5.45
N ALA A 143 7.69 -11.67 -6.52
CA ALA A 143 6.65 -11.02 -7.31
C ALA A 143 5.41 -10.82 -6.42
N THR A 144 4.86 -9.60 -6.41
CA THR A 144 3.73 -9.23 -5.55
C THR A 144 2.66 -8.53 -6.37
N THR A 145 1.43 -8.55 -5.85
CA THR A 145 0.32 -7.76 -6.37
C THR A 145 0.12 -6.56 -5.46
N SER A 146 -0.08 -5.37 -6.03
CA SER A 146 -0.32 -4.17 -5.23
C SER A 146 -1.60 -4.30 -4.41
N LEU A 147 -1.68 -3.56 -3.29
CA LEU A 147 -2.89 -3.55 -2.48
C LEU A 147 -4.10 -3.00 -3.27
N GLU A 148 -3.87 -1.96 -4.08
CA GLU A 148 -4.87 -1.37 -4.98
C GLU A 148 -5.47 -2.39 -5.96
N GLU A 149 -4.64 -3.27 -6.53
CA GLU A 149 -5.09 -4.33 -7.44
C GLU A 149 -5.76 -5.50 -6.69
N ALA A 150 -5.34 -5.79 -5.46
CA ALA A 150 -5.90 -6.88 -4.66
C ALA A 150 -7.31 -6.56 -4.13
N LEU A 151 -7.59 -5.29 -3.83
CA LEU A 151 -8.90 -4.84 -3.36
C LEU A 151 -9.99 -5.17 -4.38
N GLY A 152 -11.12 -5.66 -3.88
CA GLY A 152 -12.30 -6.03 -4.70
C GLY A 152 -12.18 -7.34 -5.49
N HIS A 153 -11.02 -8.00 -5.49
CA HIS A 153 -10.76 -9.25 -6.22
C HIS A 153 -10.70 -10.47 -5.28
N ASN A 154 -10.74 -11.67 -5.86
CA ASN A 154 -10.45 -12.90 -5.10
C ASN A 154 -8.94 -13.02 -4.90
N VAL A 155 -8.46 -12.81 -3.68
CA VAL A 155 -7.02 -12.72 -3.43
C VAL A 155 -6.31 -14.07 -3.40
N PHE A 156 -7.04 -15.20 -3.43
CA PHE A 156 -6.43 -16.54 -3.41
C PHE A 156 -5.37 -16.74 -4.51
N GLY A 157 -5.61 -16.20 -5.71
CA GLY A 157 -4.67 -16.27 -6.84
C GLY A 157 -3.64 -15.13 -6.90
N LEU A 158 -3.71 -14.17 -5.98
CA LEU A 158 -2.82 -13.00 -5.91
C LEU A 158 -1.78 -13.10 -4.80
N LEU A 159 -1.88 -14.14 -3.97
CA LEU A 159 -0.88 -14.49 -2.97
C LEU A 159 0.44 -14.88 -3.64
N PRO A 160 1.58 -14.70 -2.97
CA PRO A 160 2.85 -15.26 -3.43
C PRO A 160 2.66 -16.76 -3.71
N ALA A 161 2.91 -17.21 -4.94
CA ALA A 161 2.50 -18.55 -5.38
C ALA A 161 3.13 -19.66 -4.53
N GLU A 162 4.46 -19.62 -4.33
CA GLU A 162 5.22 -20.62 -3.57
C GLU A 162 6.47 -20.00 -2.91
N GLY A 163 7.06 -20.71 -1.95
CA GLY A 163 8.34 -20.35 -1.33
C GLY A 163 8.24 -19.61 0.01
N LYS A 164 9.37 -19.04 0.46
CA LYS A 164 9.53 -18.49 1.81
C LYS A 164 8.48 -17.43 2.20
N TRP A 165 8.00 -16.66 1.23
CA TRP A 165 7.01 -15.60 1.47
C TRP A 165 5.59 -16.12 1.69
N ARG A 166 5.23 -17.24 1.04
CA ARG A 166 3.96 -17.92 1.32
C ARG A 166 3.98 -18.51 2.74
N ALA A 167 5.10 -19.12 3.14
CA ALA A 167 5.31 -19.63 4.49
C ALA A 167 5.25 -18.50 5.52
N ALA A 168 6.02 -17.43 5.32
CA ALA A 168 6.02 -16.25 6.19
C ALA A 168 4.63 -15.63 6.34
N MET A 169 3.85 -15.51 5.26
CA MET A 169 2.48 -15.00 5.35
C MET A 169 1.56 -15.95 6.15
N THR A 170 1.73 -17.26 5.99
CA THR A 170 0.94 -18.27 6.73
C THR A 170 1.28 -18.27 8.21
N GLU A 171 2.56 -18.21 8.55
CA GLU A 171 3.05 -18.08 9.91
C GLU A 171 2.59 -16.77 10.56
N ALA A 172 2.66 -15.65 9.82
CA ALA A 172 2.12 -14.37 10.27
C ALA A 172 0.62 -14.47 10.58
N GLN A 173 -0.17 -15.16 9.74
CA GLN A 173 -1.59 -15.39 10.03
C GLN A 173 -1.81 -16.14 11.35
N MET A 174 -1.04 -17.19 11.62
CA MET A 174 -1.15 -17.93 12.87
C MET A 174 -0.79 -17.07 14.09
N ILE A 175 0.30 -16.30 14.00
CA ILE A 175 0.75 -15.40 15.07
C ILE A 175 -0.32 -14.35 15.36
N LEU A 176 -0.80 -13.69 14.31
CA LEU A 176 -1.76 -12.61 14.44
C LEU A 176 -3.11 -13.13 14.96
N ALA A 177 -3.63 -14.23 14.41
CA ALA A 177 -4.91 -14.79 14.85
C ALA A 177 -4.93 -15.16 16.34
N GLY A 178 -3.80 -15.62 16.89
CA GLY A 178 -3.67 -15.97 18.31
C GLY A 178 -3.30 -14.81 19.25
N HIS A 179 -3.07 -13.60 18.73
CA HIS A 179 -2.54 -12.49 19.53
C HIS A 179 -3.62 -11.79 20.37
N ASP A 180 -3.29 -11.42 21.61
CA ASP A 180 -4.21 -10.78 22.57
C ASP A 180 -4.93 -9.53 22.02
N VAL A 181 -4.26 -8.77 21.15
CA VAL A 181 -4.88 -7.64 20.43
C VAL A 181 -6.08 -8.09 19.62
N ASN A 182 -5.94 -9.16 18.83
CA ASN A 182 -7.03 -9.65 18.00
C ASN A 182 -8.13 -10.32 18.83
N LEU A 183 -7.77 -11.04 19.90
CA LEU A 183 -8.75 -11.56 20.85
C LEU A 183 -9.61 -10.44 21.47
N ARG A 184 -9.00 -9.30 21.79
CA ARG A 184 -9.71 -8.12 22.30
C ARG A 184 -10.59 -7.48 21.24
N ARG A 185 -10.06 -7.28 20.03
CA ARG A 185 -10.82 -6.76 18.89
C ARG A 185 -12.07 -7.59 18.62
N GLU A 186 -11.93 -8.92 18.64
CA GLU A 186 -13.06 -9.85 18.51
C GLU A 186 -14.08 -9.69 19.65
N SER A 187 -13.62 -9.57 20.90
CA SER A 187 -14.51 -9.34 22.05
C SER A 187 -15.28 -8.01 21.97
N ASP A 188 -14.70 -7.01 21.30
CA ASP A 188 -15.30 -5.71 21.03
C ASP A 188 -16.14 -5.68 19.74
N GLY A 189 -16.27 -6.82 19.04
CA GLY A 189 -17.00 -6.92 17.77
C GLY A 189 -16.29 -6.29 16.58
N LYS A 190 -15.00 -5.94 16.70
CA LYS A 190 -14.16 -5.44 15.61
C LYS A 190 -13.54 -6.61 14.83
N PRO A 191 -13.32 -6.46 13.50
CA PRO A 191 -12.57 -7.45 12.73
C PRO A 191 -11.11 -7.54 13.22
N GLY A 192 -10.61 -8.77 13.39
CA GLY A 192 -9.21 -9.02 13.72
C GLY A 192 -8.28 -8.72 12.55
N ILE A 193 -7.08 -8.23 12.82
CA ILE A 193 -6.01 -8.08 11.83
C ILE A 193 -5.35 -9.45 11.65
N ASN A 194 -5.91 -10.28 10.78
CA ASN A 194 -5.59 -11.72 10.75
C ASN A 194 -4.52 -12.10 9.71
N SER A 195 -4.03 -11.16 8.91
CA SER A 195 -2.95 -11.38 7.93
C SER A 195 -2.19 -10.08 7.67
N ILE A 196 -1.05 -10.23 6.99
CA ILE A 196 -0.31 -9.12 6.36
C ILE A 196 -0.33 -9.29 4.84
N TRP A 197 -0.35 -8.18 4.11
CA TRP A 197 -0.22 -8.15 2.65
C TRP A 197 1.17 -7.66 2.25
N PHE A 198 1.93 -8.52 1.58
CA PHE A 198 3.28 -8.21 1.11
C PHE A 198 3.24 -7.60 -0.29
N TRP A 199 3.73 -6.37 -0.45
CA TRP A 199 3.72 -5.68 -1.75
C TRP A 199 4.67 -4.49 -1.84
N GLY A 200 4.82 -3.93 -3.05
CA GLY A 200 5.52 -2.66 -3.24
C GLY A 200 7.03 -2.72 -3.03
N ALA A 201 7.62 -3.93 -3.09
CA ALA A 201 9.06 -4.10 -3.09
C ALA A 201 9.66 -3.62 -4.40
N GLY A 202 10.95 -3.27 -4.36
CA GLY A 202 11.73 -2.93 -5.53
C GLY A 202 12.89 -2.01 -5.17
N PRO A 203 14.03 -2.13 -5.83
CA PRO A 203 15.12 -1.18 -5.64
C PRO A 203 14.70 0.19 -6.17
N LEU A 204 15.06 1.25 -5.45
CA LEU A 204 15.06 2.59 -6.03
C LEU A 204 16.18 2.66 -7.06
N PRO A 205 15.87 2.90 -8.36
CA PRO A 205 16.92 3.01 -9.36
C PRO A 205 17.71 4.30 -9.14
N ALA A 206 18.91 4.34 -9.72
CA ALA A 206 19.67 5.58 -9.83
C ALA A 206 18.80 6.63 -10.55
N ARG A 207 18.76 7.84 -9.99
CA ARG A 207 17.94 8.93 -10.53
C ARG A 207 18.33 9.22 -11.98
N ALA A 208 17.38 9.04 -12.89
CA ALA A 208 17.56 9.32 -14.31
C ALA A 208 17.15 10.75 -14.70
N ALA A 209 16.08 11.29 -14.09
CA ALA A 209 15.52 12.59 -14.42
C ALA A 209 14.76 13.22 -13.24
N THR A 210 14.52 14.53 -13.33
CA THR A 210 13.67 15.31 -12.40
C THR A 210 12.51 15.91 -13.21
N PRO A 211 11.41 15.15 -13.41
CA PRO A 211 10.30 15.58 -14.28
C PRO A 211 9.50 16.75 -13.72
N TYR A 212 9.50 16.93 -12.39
CA TYR A 212 8.78 17.98 -11.68
C TYR A 212 9.75 18.84 -10.87
N ALA A 213 9.55 20.15 -10.88
CA ALA A 213 10.34 21.08 -10.07
C ALA A 213 9.84 21.22 -8.62
N LEU A 214 8.58 20.84 -8.37
CA LEU A 214 7.93 20.84 -7.06
C LEU A 214 6.92 19.69 -7.02
N VAL A 215 6.83 19.02 -5.88
CA VAL A 215 5.91 17.91 -5.64
C VAL A 215 5.16 18.16 -4.33
N TYR A 216 3.83 18.13 -4.39
CA TYR A 216 2.96 18.32 -3.21
C TYR A 216 2.09 17.09 -2.99
N GLY A 217 2.17 16.52 -1.79
CA GLY A 217 1.34 15.40 -1.35
C GLY A 217 1.56 15.10 0.12
N ASN A 218 0.55 14.48 0.74
CA ASN A 218 0.57 14.16 2.17
C ASN A 218 0.99 12.72 2.44
N ASP A 219 1.00 11.86 1.42
CA ASP A 219 1.40 10.46 1.52
C ASP A 219 2.93 10.28 1.46
N GLY A 220 3.41 9.12 1.90
CA GLY A 220 4.84 8.82 1.93
C GLY A 220 5.45 8.69 0.53
N VAL A 221 4.73 8.08 -0.42
CA VAL A 221 5.19 7.85 -1.80
C VAL A 221 5.45 9.17 -2.51
N THR A 222 4.52 10.13 -2.43
CA THR A 222 4.66 11.45 -3.06
C THR A 222 5.84 12.22 -2.48
N ARG A 223 6.01 12.22 -1.15
CA ARG A 223 7.19 12.82 -0.49
C ARG A 223 8.48 12.10 -0.87
N GLY A 224 8.44 10.78 -0.98
CA GLY A 224 9.53 9.94 -1.43
C GLY A 224 9.96 10.25 -2.87
N LEU A 225 9.00 10.45 -3.76
CA LEU A 225 9.25 10.86 -5.15
C LEU A 225 9.90 12.25 -5.21
N GLY A 226 9.44 13.20 -4.41
CA GLY A 226 10.09 14.51 -4.26
C GLY A 226 11.54 14.37 -3.80
N ALA A 227 11.77 13.65 -2.70
CA ALA A 227 13.10 13.41 -2.15
C ALA A 227 14.03 12.66 -3.12
N TRP A 228 13.53 11.63 -3.82
CA TRP A 228 14.29 10.83 -4.78
C TRP A 228 14.64 11.62 -6.04
N SER A 229 13.68 12.37 -6.59
CA SER A 229 13.87 13.17 -7.81
C SER A 229 14.65 14.48 -7.55
N GLY A 230 14.64 14.98 -6.31
CA GLY A 230 15.23 16.26 -5.92
C GLY A 230 14.35 17.47 -6.26
N ALA A 231 13.03 17.27 -6.28
CA ALA A 231 12.01 18.30 -6.44
C ALA A 231 11.63 18.97 -5.12
#